data_AF-A0A954Y9G6-F1
#
_entry.id   AF-A0A954Y9G6-F1
#
_cell.length_a   1.000
_cell.length_b   1.000
_cell.length_c   1.000
_cell.angle_alpha   90.00
_cell.angle_beta   90.00
_cell.angle_gamma   90.00
#
_symmetry.space_group_name_H-M   'P 1'
#
loop_
_entity.id
_entity.type
_entity.pdbx_description
1 polymer ?
#
loop_
_entity_poly.entity_id
_entity_poly.type
_entity_poly.pdbx_seq_one_letter_code
_entity_poly.pdbx_strand_id
1 'polypeptide(L)'
;MQRTFASYCLVLAATLAASLAVGEPLQVALFRADVTPPAGAPLCDALCPPSTGVNDPLSARGIIFLSQDQSPIVLVAVDWVGIGNDGNHAWRKALADACSTTIDRVCVHTLHQHDAPGCDFQAEEIAAGADLAGRLFPVGFAREAIDRAAAAAKKSLAERSVVSHISYGSGAVSNVASNRRILGDDGKVKYMRLTACTDPVIRDQPVGLIDPLVRMVAFWNEDQPLAILTYYATHPQSYYRTGLVSADFVGMARDMAQRAEGAKLHIHFNGAGGNIG
;
A
#
# COMPACT_ATOMS: atom_id res chain seq x y z
N MET A 1 23.39 -41.59 -73.26
CA MET A 1 22.13 -40.95 -72.85
C MET A 1 22.00 -41.12 -71.35
N GLN A 2 22.01 -39.99 -70.64
CA GLN A 2 21.71 -39.69 -69.24
C GLN A 2 22.14 -40.65 -68.10
N ARG A 3 23.19 -40.19 -67.40
CA ARG A 3 23.50 -40.44 -65.99
C ARG A 3 22.66 -39.50 -65.13
N THR A 4 22.06 -39.98 -64.05
CA THR A 4 21.47 -39.13 -62.99
C THR A 4 22.07 -39.52 -61.64
N PHE A 5 22.90 -38.60 -61.13
CA PHE A 5 23.42 -38.60 -59.76
C PHE A 5 22.30 -38.14 -58.81
N ALA A 6 21.99 -38.92 -57.79
CA ALA A 6 21.16 -38.50 -56.68
C ALA A 6 22.06 -37.83 -55.64
N SER A 7 21.97 -36.50 -55.53
CA SER A 7 22.65 -35.72 -54.49
C SER A 7 21.91 -35.89 -53.16
N TYR A 8 22.60 -36.42 -52.16
CA TYR A 8 22.18 -36.35 -50.76
C TYR A 8 22.46 -34.94 -50.24
N CYS A 9 21.42 -34.12 -50.08
CA CYS A 9 21.50 -32.89 -49.29
C CYS A 9 21.38 -33.25 -47.81
N LEU A 10 22.52 -33.36 -47.12
CA LEU A 10 22.58 -33.35 -45.66
C LEU A 10 22.29 -31.92 -45.18
N VAL A 11 21.08 -31.67 -44.70
CA VAL A 11 20.75 -30.43 -43.99
C VAL A 11 21.22 -30.60 -42.55
N LEU A 12 22.39 -30.04 -42.22
CA LEU A 12 22.83 -29.87 -40.84
C LEU A 12 21.92 -28.80 -40.20
N ALA A 13 20.91 -29.24 -39.44
CA ALA A 13 20.16 -28.35 -38.57
C ALA A 13 21.05 -28.01 -37.36
N ALA A 14 21.78 -26.90 -37.44
CA ALA A 14 22.48 -26.34 -36.30
C ALA A 14 21.43 -25.80 -35.32
N THR A 15 21.11 -26.59 -34.29
CA THR A 15 20.34 -26.12 -33.14
C THR A 15 21.20 -25.11 -32.37
N LEU A 16 21.09 -23.83 -32.70
CA LEU A 16 21.43 -22.77 -31.76
C LEU A 16 20.43 -22.88 -30.60
N ALA A 17 20.79 -23.62 -29.56
CA ALA A 17 20.21 -23.40 -28.25
C ALA A 17 20.66 -22.00 -27.82
N ALA A 18 19.85 -21.00 -28.12
CA ALA A 18 19.95 -19.72 -27.44
C ALA A 18 19.76 -20.04 -25.96
N SER A 19 20.86 -20.04 -25.21
CA SER A 19 20.78 -19.94 -23.76
C SER A 19 20.07 -18.61 -23.52
N LEU A 20 18.76 -18.66 -23.27
CA LEU A 20 18.09 -17.55 -22.64
C LEU A 20 18.89 -17.30 -21.38
N ALA A 21 19.57 -16.17 -21.31
CA ALA A 21 20.13 -15.70 -20.05
C ALA A 21 18.94 -15.64 -19.11
N VAL A 22 18.79 -16.66 -18.27
CA VAL A 22 17.84 -16.65 -17.17
C VAL A 22 18.38 -15.55 -16.29
N GLY A 23 17.73 -14.37 -16.35
CA GLY A 23 18.06 -13.28 -15.45
C GLY A 23 18.05 -13.81 -14.03
N GLU A 24 19.02 -13.37 -13.23
CA GLU A 24 19.13 -13.77 -11.84
C GLU A 24 17.78 -13.61 -11.13
N PRO A 25 17.40 -14.59 -10.29
CA PRO A 25 16.04 -14.66 -9.78
C PRO A 25 15.75 -13.45 -8.89
N LEU A 26 14.57 -12.85 -9.08
CA LEU A 26 14.07 -11.74 -8.27
C LEU A 26 14.18 -12.11 -6.78
N GLN A 27 14.72 -11.20 -5.97
CA GLN A 27 14.73 -11.36 -4.52
C GLN A 27 13.85 -10.29 -3.88
N VAL A 28 13.28 -10.61 -2.72
CA VAL A 28 12.50 -9.67 -1.91
C VAL A 28 12.99 -9.66 -0.48
N ALA A 29 13.08 -8.47 0.11
CA ALA A 29 13.22 -8.28 1.55
C ALA A 29 11.94 -7.63 2.09
N LEU A 30 11.47 -8.08 3.26
CA LEU A 30 10.18 -7.69 3.84
C LEU A 30 10.42 -7.01 5.16
N PHE A 31 9.76 -5.88 5.40
CA PHE A 31 9.89 -5.15 6.66
C PHE A 31 8.55 -4.69 7.21
N ARG A 32 8.50 -4.59 8.54
CA ARG A 32 7.39 -4.04 9.30
C ARG A 32 7.94 -3.16 10.40
N ALA A 33 7.34 -1.99 10.60
CA ALA A 33 7.62 -1.11 11.73
C ALA A 33 6.33 -0.67 12.42
N ASP A 34 6.38 -0.48 13.73
CA ASP A 34 5.29 0.12 14.48
C ASP A 34 5.25 1.64 14.23
N VAL A 35 4.06 2.12 13.86
CA VAL A 35 3.76 3.52 13.59
C VAL A 35 2.51 3.96 14.35
N THR A 36 2.26 3.33 15.51
CA THR A 36 1.15 3.64 16.41
C THR A 36 1.45 4.94 17.17
N PRO A 37 0.65 6.02 17.03
CA PRO A 37 0.91 7.28 17.71
C PRO A 37 0.71 7.16 19.23
N PRO A 38 1.38 8.02 20.02
CA PRO A 38 1.16 8.09 21.46
C PRO A 38 -0.24 8.60 21.79
N ALA A 39 -0.69 8.36 23.03
CA ALA A 39 -1.88 9.01 23.56
C ALA A 39 -1.74 10.55 23.50
N GLY A 40 -2.85 11.23 23.25
CA GLY A 40 -2.93 12.68 23.04
C GLY A 40 -2.62 13.13 21.61
N ALA A 41 -2.15 12.23 20.73
CA ALA A 41 -1.86 12.60 19.34
C ALA A 41 -3.12 13.07 18.58
N PRO A 42 -3.04 14.15 17.77
CA PRO A 42 -4.07 14.48 16.81
C PRO A 42 -4.30 13.36 15.80
N LEU A 43 -5.57 13.06 15.49
CA LEU A 43 -5.99 12.05 14.51
C LEU A 43 -6.71 12.72 13.35
N CYS A 44 -6.56 12.17 12.13
CA CYS A 44 -7.10 12.72 10.89
C CYS A 44 -6.81 14.23 10.74
N ASP A 45 -5.56 14.65 10.92
CA ASP A 45 -5.17 16.07 10.82
C ASP A 45 -6.02 16.98 11.76
N ALA A 46 -6.29 16.49 12.97
CA ALA A 46 -7.17 17.09 13.98
C ALA A 46 -8.69 17.13 13.64
N LEU A 47 -9.13 16.39 12.62
CA LEU A 47 -10.55 16.25 12.27
C LEU A 47 -11.27 15.13 13.03
N CYS A 48 -10.53 14.34 13.81
CA CYS A 48 -11.06 13.35 14.75
C CYS A 48 -10.60 13.71 16.19
N PRO A 49 -11.34 13.25 17.22
CA PRO A 49 -10.88 13.40 18.60
C PRO A 49 -9.44 12.90 18.77
N PRO A 50 -8.61 13.56 19.59
CA PRO A 50 -7.24 13.11 19.82
C PRO A 50 -7.24 11.71 20.44
N SER A 51 -6.15 10.99 20.21
CA SER A 51 -5.98 9.63 20.75
C SER A 51 -6.10 9.61 22.26
N THR A 52 -6.94 8.73 22.78
CA THR A 52 -7.08 8.40 24.21
C THR A 52 -6.59 6.99 24.52
N GLY A 53 -6.31 6.20 23.48
CA GLY A 53 -5.92 4.81 23.57
C GLY A 53 -5.75 4.18 22.19
N VAL A 54 -5.46 2.88 22.17
CA VAL A 54 -5.24 2.10 20.95
C VAL A 54 -6.22 0.93 20.95
N ASN A 55 -7.07 0.84 19.92
CA ASN A 55 -7.89 -0.33 19.66
C ASN A 55 -7.10 -1.35 18.83
N ASP A 56 -6.51 -0.89 17.72
CA ASP A 56 -5.66 -1.71 16.86
C ASP A 56 -4.33 -0.99 16.62
N PRO A 57 -3.18 -1.67 16.79
CA PRO A 57 -1.88 -1.07 16.50
C PRO A 57 -1.71 -0.80 15.00
N LEU A 58 -0.98 0.26 14.68
CA LEU A 58 -0.73 0.71 13.31
C LEU A 58 0.67 0.28 12.85
N SER A 59 0.78 -0.09 11.58
CA SER A 59 2.05 -0.57 10.99
C SER A 59 2.40 0.11 9.67
N ALA A 60 3.70 0.36 9.47
CA ALA A 60 4.28 0.51 8.15
C ALA A 60 4.73 -0.88 7.67
N ARG A 61 4.28 -1.31 6.50
CA ARG A 61 4.58 -2.62 5.93
C ARG A 61 5.14 -2.45 4.53
N GLY A 62 6.31 -3.02 4.27
CA GLY A 62 7.00 -2.81 3.01
C GLY A 62 7.69 -4.04 2.45
N ILE A 63 7.89 -3.96 1.14
CA ILE A 63 8.58 -4.93 0.31
C ILE A 63 9.66 -4.20 -0.48
N ILE A 64 10.87 -4.78 -0.48
CA ILE A 64 12.03 -4.29 -1.21
C ILE A 64 12.34 -5.31 -2.30
N PHE A 65 12.25 -4.91 -3.56
CA PHE A 65 12.64 -5.73 -4.70
C PHE A 65 14.12 -5.56 -5.00
N LEU A 66 14.80 -6.68 -5.21
CA LEU A 66 16.24 -6.79 -5.38
C LEU A 66 16.54 -7.61 -6.64
N SER A 67 17.45 -7.10 -7.46
CA SER A 67 18.00 -7.77 -8.65
C SER A 67 19.49 -7.45 -8.74
N GLN A 68 20.33 -8.35 -9.25
CA GLN A 68 21.80 -8.16 -9.23
C GLN A 68 22.26 -6.82 -9.86
N ASP A 69 21.64 -6.41 -10.97
CA ASP A 69 22.14 -5.28 -11.78
C ASP A 69 21.30 -4.01 -11.66
N GLN A 70 20.40 -3.92 -10.66
CA GLN A 70 19.60 -2.72 -10.45
C GLN A 70 19.51 -2.35 -8.98
N SER A 71 19.50 -1.04 -8.71
CA SER A 71 19.25 -0.53 -7.37
C SER A 71 17.88 -1.01 -6.84
N PRO A 72 17.72 -1.20 -5.52
CA PRO A 72 16.47 -1.70 -4.96
C PRO A 72 15.25 -0.84 -5.30
N ILE A 73 14.07 -1.45 -5.39
CA ILE A 73 12.77 -0.74 -5.44
C ILE A 73 12.05 -1.00 -4.12
N VAL A 74 11.55 0.05 -3.48
CA VAL A 74 10.88 -0.05 -2.18
C VAL A 74 9.42 0.38 -2.33
N LEU A 75 8.50 -0.50 -1.93
CA LEU A 75 7.10 -0.15 -1.74
C LEU A 75 6.77 -0.27 -0.25
N VAL A 76 6.08 0.72 0.30
CA VAL A 76 5.57 0.69 1.67
C VAL A 76 4.15 1.23 1.72
N ALA A 77 3.31 0.58 2.53
CA ALA A 77 2.00 1.10 2.90
C ALA A 77 1.98 1.35 4.41
N VAL A 78 1.50 2.52 4.81
CA VAL A 78 1.47 2.99 6.20
C VAL A 78 0.02 3.11 6.66
N ASP A 79 -0.29 2.52 7.81
CA ASP A 79 -1.61 2.58 8.49
C ASP A 79 -1.93 3.98 9.03
N TRP A 80 -1.81 5.03 8.21
CA TRP A 80 -2.03 6.44 8.56
C TRP A 80 -3.11 7.06 7.67
N VAL A 81 -3.64 8.21 8.09
CA VAL A 81 -4.62 8.98 7.29
C VAL A 81 -3.98 9.52 6.02
N GLY A 82 -2.76 10.03 6.10
CA GLY A 82 -2.14 10.69 4.95
C GLY A 82 -0.69 11.04 5.22
N ILE A 83 0.12 10.98 4.17
CA ILE A 83 1.52 11.42 4.18
C ILE A 83 1.68 12.34 2.96
N GLY A 84 1.59 13.65 3.20
CA GLY A 84 1.59 14.69 2.18
C GLY A 84 2.97 15.33 1.98
N ASN A 85 3.18 15.94 0.81
CA ASN A 85 4.27 16.87 0.48
C ASN A 85 5.63 16.49 1.10
N ASP A 86 6.17 17.32 1.99
CA ASP A 86 7.49 17.12 2.60
C ASP A 86 7.51 15.92 3.57
N GLY A 87 6.36 15.52 4.11
CA GLY A 87 6.18 14.24 4.79
C GLY A 87 6.50 13.07 3.86
N ASN A 88 5.91 13.05 2.66
CA ASN A 88 6.16 12.02 1.66
C ASN A 88 7.62 12.02 1.20
N HIS A 89 8.18 13.20 0.96
CA HIS A 89 9.58 13.35 0.60
C HIS A 89 10.50 12.77 1.68
N ALA A 90 10.26 13.09 2.96
CA ALA A 90 11.06 12.59 4.08
C ALA A 90 11.01 11.07 4.21
N TRP A 91 9.81 10.46 4.10
CA TRP A 91 9.66 9.01 4.10
C TRP A 91 10.45 8.35 2.97
N ARG A 92 10.30 8.86 1.73
CA ARG A 92 10.99 8.30 0.56
C ARG A 92 12.51 8.45 0.68
N LYS A 93 12.98 9.60 1.16
CA LYS A 93 14.42 9.87 1.38
C LYS A 93 15.02 8.91 2.40
N ALA A 94 14.39 8.76 3.56
CA ALA A 94 14.90 7.89 4.62
C ALA A 94 14.95 6.42 4.18
N LEU A 95 13.92 5.93 3.51
CA LEU A 95 13.89 4.57 2.96
C LEU A 95 14.89 4.38 1.82
N ALA A 96 15.06 5.38 0.95
CA ALA A 96 16.05 5.34 -0.13
C ALA A 96 17.48 5.22 0.43
N ASP A 97 17.84 6.06 1.40
CA ASP A 97 19.13 6.01 2.09
C ASP A 97 19.34 4.65 2.77
N ALA A 98 18.32 4.18 3.51
CA ALA A 98 18.36 2.91 4.23
C ALA A 98 18.55 1.70 3.31
N CYS A 99 18.00 1.77 2.09
CA CYS A 99 18.05 0.69 1.10
C CYS A 99 19.13 0.90 0.04
N SER A 100 19.97 1.94 0.15
CA SER A 100 21.00 2.28 -0.85
C SER A 100 20.41 2.40 -2.27
N THR A 101 19.28 3.10 -2.38
CA THR A 101 18.59 3.39 -3.64
C THR A 101 18.27 4.88 -3.75
N THR A 102 17.52 5.28 -4.76
CA THR A 102 17.12 6.67 -5.00
C THR A 102 15.64 6.90 -4.65
N ILE A 103 15.26 8.15 -4.38
CA ILE A 103 13.89 8.53 -3.99
C ILE A 103 12.86 8.11 -5.05
N ASP A 104 13.20 8.18 -6.34
CA ASP A 104 12.35 7.75 -7.47
C ASP A 104 12.06 6.24 -7.48
N ARG A 105 12.85 5.44 -6.76
CA ARG A 105 12.64 3.99 -6.58
C ARG A 105 11.93 3.65 -5.28
N VAL A 106 11.40 4.64 -4.56
CA VAL A 106 10.61 4.46 -3.34
C VAL A 106 9.20 4.99 -3.53
N CYS A 107 8.20 4.13 -3.28
CA CYS A 107 6.80 4.51 -3.22
C CYS A 107 6.25 4.34 -1.81
N VAL A 108 5.62 5.40 -1.29
CA VAL A 108 5.01 5.45 0.04
C VAL A 108 3.52 5.67 -0.12
N HIS A 109 2.73 4.71 0.36
CA HIS A 109 1.28 4.75 0.37
C HIS A 109 0.75 4.90 1.79
N THR A 110 -0.46 5.43 1.91
CA THR A 110 -1.24 5.40 3.14
C THR A 110 -2.53 4.63 2.91
N LEU A 111 -3.06 4.03 3.97
CA LEU A 111 -4.34 3.32 3.88
C LEU A 111 -5.53 4.27 4.01
N HIS A 112 -5.32 5.45 4.60
CA HIS A 112 -6.33 6.50 4.78
C HIS A 112 -7.34 6.20 5.90
N GLN A 113 -6.94 5.52 6.97
CA GLN A 113 -7.76 5.39 8.18
C GLN A 113 -7.93 6.75 8.88
N HIS A 114 -9.10 7.00 9.46
CA HIS A 114 -9.41 8.30 10.08
C HIS A 114 -9.07 8.37 11.57
N ASP A 115 -9.16 7.26 12.31
CA ASP A 115 -8.61 7.18 13.68
C ASP A 115 -7.11 6.82 13.65
N ALA A 116 -6.36 7.54 12.81
CA ALA A 116 -4.93 7.41 12.61
C ALA A 116 -4.29 8.79 12.38
N PRO A 117 -2.98 8.98 12.64
CA PRO A 117 -2.32 10.26 12.44
C PRO A 117 -2.03 10.49 10.95
N GLY A 118 -1.69 11.72 10.59
CA GLY A 118 -1.11 12.08 9.30
C GLY A 118 0.29 12.66 9.45
N CYS A 119 0.96 12.98 8.35
CA CYS A 119 2.06 13.94 8.39
C CYS A 119 2.21 14.73 7.09
N ASP A 120 2.48 16.02 7.25
CA ASP A 120 2.95 16.91 6.19
C ASP A 120 3.81 18.00 6.83
N PHE A 121 5.14 17.88 6.68
CA PHE A 121 6.07 18.82 7.31
C PHE A 121 6.02 20.23 6.70
N GLN A 122 5.55 20.38 5.45
CA GLN A 122 5.36 21.69 4.84
C GLN A 122 4.11 22.36 5.42
N ALA A 123 3.03 21.60 5.58
CA ALA A 123 1.83 22.11 6.26
C ALA A 123 2.12 22.49 7.72
N GLU A 124 2.96 21.71 8.42
CA GLU A 124 3.43 22.04 9.76
C GLU A 124 4.21 23.36 9.80
N GLU A 125 5.12 23.60 8.85
CA GLU A 125 5.87 24.86 8.79
C GLU A 125 4.93 26.07 8.61
N ILE A 126 3.93 25.94 7.74
CA ILE A 126 2.90 26.98 7.55
C ILE A 126 2.09 27.18 8.83
N ALA A 127 1.66 26.09 9.48
CA ALA A 127 0.90 26.14 10.72
C ALA A 127 1.71 26.78 11.86
N ALA A 128 3.00 26.44 11.98
CA ALA A 128 3.90 27.02 12.96
C ALA A 128 4.06 28.54 12.78
N GLY A 129 4.11 29.02 11.53
CA GLY A 129 4.11 30.45 11.21
C GLY A 129 2.84 31.20 11.61
N ALA A 130 1.77 30.48 11.96
CA ALA A 130 0.49 31.01 12.44
C ALA A 130 0.22 30.64 13.91
N ASP A 131 1.24 30.28 14.70
CA ASP A 131 1.13 29.84 16.10
C ASP A 131 0.30 28.56 16.31
N LEU A 132 0.24 27.69 15.28
CA LEU A 132 -0.49 26.41 15.27
C LEU A 132 0.44 25.19 15.20
N ALA A 133 1.71 25.33 15.62
CA ALA A 133 2.67 24.24 15.60
C ALA A 133 2.16 22.99 16.35
N GLY A 134 2.36 21.81 15.76
CA GLY A 134 2.00 20.51 16.30
C GLY A 134 0.50 20.25 16.46
N ARG A 135 -0.36 21.13 15.93
CA ARG A 135 -1.83 20.97 16.04
C ARG A 135 -2.38 19.91 15.12
N LEU A 136 -1.80 19.75 13.94
CA LEU A 136 -2.31 18.85 12.91
C LEU A 136 -1.87 17.40 13.14
N PHE A 137 -0.63 17.19 13.57
CA PHE A 137 -0.09 15.86 13.81
C PHE A 137 1.11 15.89 14.77
N PRO A 138 1.50 14.76 15.38
CA PRO A 138 2.61 14.72 16.33
C PRO A 138 3.96 14.71 15.58
N VAL A 139 4.54 15.89 15.32
CA VAL A 139 5.76 16.08 14.49
C VAL A 139 6.94 15.22 14.92
N GLY A 140 7.27 15.20 16.22
CA GLY A 140 8.38 14.41 16.75
C GLY A 140 8.17 12.91 16.51
N PHE A 141 6.98 12.41 16.84
CA PHE A 141 6.60 11.02 16.58
C PHE A 141 6.65 10.68 15.08
N ALA A 142 6.23 11.60 14.20
CA ALA A 142 6.27 11.36 12.77
C ALA A 142 7.70 11.13 12.26
N ARG A 143 8.69 11.86 12.80
CA ARG A 143 10.11 11.63 12.51
C ARG A 143 10.59 10.28 13.05
N GLU A 144 10.25 9.96 14.29
CA GLU A 144 10.59 8.66 14.89
C GLU A 144 10.01 7.47 14.10
N ALA A 145 8.78 7.59 13.62
CA ALA A 145 8.13 6.56 12.81
C ALA A 145 8.86 6.34 11.47
N ILE A 146 9.32 7.42 10.82
CA ILE A 146 10.17 7.36 9.62
C ILE A 146 11.48 6.62 9.94
N ASP A 147 12.15 6.98 11.03
CA ASP A 147 13.42 6.38 11.43
C ASP A 147 13.26 4.89 11.74
N ARG A 148 12.18 4.50 12.45
CA ARG A 148 11.85 3.10 12.73
C ARG A 148 11.62 2.30 11.43
N ALA A 149 10.88 2.86 10.48
CA ALA A 149 10.64 2.19 9.20
C ALA A 149 11.92 2.05 8.36
N ALA A 150 12.75 3.09 8.32
CA ALA A 150 14.05 3.05 7.65
C ALA A 150 14.99 2.01 8.28
N ALA A 151 15.06 1.94 9.61
CA ALA A 151 15.84 0.95 10.33
C ALA A 151 15.34 -0.49 10.05
N ALA A 152 14.02 -0.70 10.06
CA ALA A 152 13.42 -1.99 9.73
C ALA A 152 13.71 -2.42 8.28
N ALA A 153 13.59 -1.49 7.32
CA ALA A 153 13.91 -1.72 5.92
C ALA A 153 15.38 -2.11 5.74
N LYS A 154 16.32 -1.34 6.32
CA LYS A 154 17.76 -1.65 6.28
C LYS A 154 18.07 -3.03 6.86
N LYS A 155 17.49 -3.36 8.00
CA LYS A 155 17.68 -4.67 8.66
C LYS A 155 17.18 -5.81 7.76
N SER A 156 16.03 -5.64 7.10
CA SER A 156 15.41 -6.70 6.28
C SER A 156 16.26 -7.15 5.09
N LEU A 157 17.19 -6.32 4.60
CA LEU A 157 18.05 -6.64 3.45
C LEU A 157 18.95 -7.86 3.70
N ALA A 158 19.27 -8.15 4.96
CA ALA A 158 20.03 -9.33 5.37
C ALA A 158 19.18 -10.62 5.33
N GLU A 159 17.85 -10.50 5.32
CA GLU A 159 16.89 -11.61 5.38
C GLU A 159 16.12 -11.80 4.05
N ARG A 160 16.72 -11.32 2.94
CA ARG A 160 16.12 -11.40 1.60
C ARG A 160 15.89 -12.85 1.17
N SER A 161 14.77 -13.07 0.49
CA SER A 161 14.33 -14.38 0.00
C SER A 161 14.21 -14.35 -1.53
N VAL A 162 14.55 -15.47 -2.18
CA VAL A 162 14.34 -15.66 -3.62
C VAL A 162 12.84 -15.79 -3.91
N VAL A 163 12.38 -15.13 -4.97
CA VAL A 163 11.03 -15.30 -5.52
C VAL A 163 11.10 -16.36 -6.61
N SER A 164 10.47 -17.50 -6.34
CA SER A 164 10.32 -18.59 -7.31
C SER A 164 9.28 -18.28 -8.39
N HIS A 165 8.16 -17.66 -8.01
CA HIS A 165 7.08 -17.29 -8.91
C HIS A 165 6.20 -16.19 -8.33
N ILE A 166 5.41 -15.56 -9.20
CA ILE A 166 4.44 -14.51 -8.87
C ILE A 166 3.07 -15.00 -9.32
N SER A 167 2.07 -14.89 -8.44
CA SER A 167 0.67 -15.10 -8.80
C SER A 167 -0.09 -13.79 -8.76
N TYR A 168 -1.14 -13.71 -9.57
CA TYR A 168 -2.06 -12.57 -9.58
C TYR A 168 -3.50 -13.07 -9.51
N GLY A 169 -4.36 -12.29 -8.89
CA GLY A 169 -5.76 -12.62 -8.73
C GLY A 169 -6.62 -11.37 -8.56
N SER A 170 -7.92 -11.52 -8.79
CA SER A 170 -8.88 -10.48 -8.47
C SER A 170 -10.22 -11.08 -8.10
N GLY A 171 -10.94 -10.43 -7.19
CA GLY A 171 -12.27 -10.85 -6.75
C GLY A 171 -13.16 -9.64 -6.50
N ALA A 172 -14.43 -9.74 -6.89
CA ALA A 172 -15.41 -8.71 -6.60
C ALA A 172 -15.79 -8.74 -5.12
N VAL A 173 -15.76 -7.58 -4.47
CA VAL A 173 -16.25 -7.39 -3.11
C VAL A 173 -17.65 -6.80 -3.16
N SER A 174 -18.60 -7.48 -2.56
CA SER A 174 -19.99 -7.05 -2.43
C SER A 174 -20.25 -6.40 -1.07
N ASN A 175 -21.11 -5.38 -1.06
CA ASN A 175 -21.64 -4.77 0.16
C ASN A 175 -20.59 -4.14 1.10
N VAL A 176 -19.48 -3.66 0.55
CA VAL A 176 -18.44 -2.92 1.29
C VAL A 176 -18.37 -1.46 0.90
N ALA A 177 -18.53 -1.15 -0.39
CA ALA A 177 -18.27 0.18 -0.93
C ALA A 177 -19.48 0.74 -1.68
N SER A 178 -19.64 2.06 -1.60
CA SER A 178 -20.60 2.84 -2.36
C SER A 178 -20.02 4.18 -2.80
N ASN A 179 -20.48 4.71 -3.92
CA ASN A 179 -20.11 6.06 -4.35
C ASN A 179 -20.87 7.08 -3.49
N ARG A 180 -20.14 8.00 -2.86
CA ARG A 180 -20.71 9.05 -2.02
C ARG A 180 -21.29 10.22 -2.80
N ARG A 181 -21.02 10.33 -4.10
CA ARG A 181 -21.56 11.38 -4.99
C ARG A 181 -22.70 10.80 -5.81
N ILE A 182 -23.93 11.01 -5.36
CA ILE A 182 -25.12 10.54 -6.07
C ILE A 182 -25.53 11.61 -7.07
N LEU A 183 -25.50 11.26 -8.35
CA LEU A 183 -25.84 12.18 -9.43
C LEU A 183 -27.37 12.25 -9.62
N GLY A 184 -27.87 13.44 -9.91
CA GLY A 184 -29.24 13.64 -10.41
C GLY A 184 -29.32 13.46 -11.92
N ASP A 185 -30.54 13.59 -12.45
CA ASP A 185 -30.82 13.42 -13.88
C ASP A 185 -30.11 14.48 -14.76
N ASP A 186 -29.70 15.60 -14.17
CA ASP A 186 -28.92 16.67 -14.82
C ASP A 186 -27.40 16.41 -14.80
N GLY A 187 -26.97 15.25 -14.30
CA GLY A 187 -25.57 14.86 -14.17
C GLY A 187 -24.81 15.56 -13.05
N LYS A 188 -25.47 16.42 -12.26
CA LYS A 188 -24.85 17.10 -11.10
C LYS A 188 -25.02 16.27 -9.84
N VAL A 189 -24.18 16.53 -8.85
CA VAL A 189 -24.32 15.90 -7.53
C VAL A 189 -25.62 16.36 -6.89
N LYS A 190 -26.57 15.44 -6.74
CA LYS A 190 -27.86 15.64 -6.07
C LYS A 190 -27.75 15.39 -4.58
N TYR A 191 -27.06 14.32 -4.18
CA TYR A 191 -26.83 13.97 -2.77
C TYR A 191 -25.38 13.59 -2.49
N MET A 192 -24.97 13.85 -1.25
CA MET A 192 -23.71 13.35 -0.68
C MET A 192 -24.03 12.28 0.36
N ARG A 193 -23.71 11.02 0.06
CA ARG A 193 -23.83 9.88 0.99
C ARG A 193 -22.51 9.66 1.72
N LEU A 194 -22.30 10.41 2.80
CA LEU A 194 -21.14 10.19 3.69
C LEU A 194 -21.28 8.84 4.43
N THR A 195 -20.19 8.29 4.94
CA THR A 195 -20.16 6.96 5.59
C THR A 195 -21.06 6.86 6.82
N ALA A 196 -21.28 7.97 7.53
CA ALA A 196 -22.22 8.08 8.65
C ALA A 196 -23.61 8.64 8.26
N CYS A 197 -24.04 8.49 7.00
CA CYS A 197 -25.33 9.01 6.52
C CYS A 197 -26.52 8.31 7.20
N THR A 198 -27.39 9.08 7.84
CA THR A 198 -28.59 8.57 8.53
C THR A 198 -29.89 8.76 7.75
N ASP A 199 -29.89 9.59 6.71
CA ASP A 199 -31.09 9.88 5.90
C ASP A 199 -31.47 8.63 5.06
N PRO A 200 -32.66 8.04 5.28
CA PRO A 200 -33.08 6.84 4.57
C PRO A 200 -33.20 7.06 3.06
N VAL A 201 -33.62 8.24 2.61
CA VAL A 201 -33.77 8.55 1.18
C VAL A 201 -32.42 8.52 0.47
N ILE A 202 -31.36 9.00 1.14
CA ILE A 202 -29.99 9.01 0.61
C ILE A 202 -29.36 7.62 0.70
N ARG A 203 -29.59 6.89 1.80
CA ARG A 203 -29.09 5.52 2.00
C ARG A 203 -29.63 4.55 0.97
N ASP A 204 -30.91 4.67 0.62
CA ASP A 204 -31.59 3.79 -0.35
C ASP A 204 -31.23 4.10 -1.81
N GLN A 205 -30.43 5.16 -2.06
CA GLN A 205 -29.92 5.42 -3.41
C GLN A 205 -29.01 4.27 -3.89
N PRO A 206 -28.92 4.02 -5.20
CA PRO A 206 -28.04 3.00 -5.74
C PRO A 206 -26.58 3.14 -5.27
N VAL A 207 -25.84 2.03 -5.29
CA VAL A 207 -24.41 1.98 -4.94
C VAL A 207 -23.58 2.97 -5.77
N GLY A 208 -23.99 3.22 -7.03
CA GLY A 208 -23.28 4.10 -7.94
C GLY A 208 -22.03 3.46 -8.54
N LEU A 209 -21.24 4.24 -9.28
CA LEU A 209 -20.01 3.74 -9.91
C LEU A 209 -18.92 3.50 -8.86
N ILE A 210 -18.49 2.26 -8.73
CA ILE A 210 -17.38 1.81 -7.86
C ILE A 210 -16.41 0.94 -8.68
N ASP A 211 -15.19 0.76 -8.19
CA ASP A 211 -14.34 -0.36 -8.60
C ASP A 211 -14.56 -1.51 -7.60
N PRO A 212 -15.31 -2.57 -7.97
CA PRO A 212 -15.65 -3.64 -7.04
C PRO A 212 -14.49 -4.61 -6.82
N LEU A 213 -13.41 -4.53 -7.60
CA LEU A 213 -12.37 -5.55 -7.61
C LEU A 213 -11.30 -5.27 -6.55
N VAL A 214 -11.17 -6.18 -5.59
CA VAL A 214 -9.89 -6.36 -4.89
C VAL A 214 -8.95 -7.06 -5.86
N ARG A 215 -7.76 -6.48 -6.05
CA ARG A 215 -6.69 -7.09 -6.85
C ARG A 215 -5.57 -7.53 -5.93
N MET A 216 -4.95 -8.67 -6.27
CA MET A 216 -3.93 -9.30 -5.47
C MET A 216 -2.72 -9.66 -6.34
N VAL A 217 -1.52 -9.42 -5.82
CA VAL A 217 -0.26 -9.94 -6.36
C VAL A 217 0.48 -10.62 -5.21
N ALA A 218 0.84 -11.89 -5.37
CA ALA A 218 1.57 -12.65 -4.36
C ALA A 218 2.93 -13.13 -4.89
N PHE A 219 3.94 -13.04 -4.03
CA PHE A 219 5.31 -13.43 -4.29
C PHE A 219 5.64 -14.68 -3.47
N TRP A 220 6.13 -15.72 -4.12
CA TRP A 220 6.30 -17.05 -3.52
C TRP A 220 7.74 -17.50 -3.52
N ASN A 221 8.15 -18.22 -2.48
CA ASN A 221 9.33 -19.08 -2.52
C ASN A 221 8.86 -20.53 -2.37
N GLU A 222 8.86 -21.26 -3.48
CA GLU A 222 8.23 -22.59 -3.56
C GLU A 222 6.79 -22.50 -3.03
N ASP A 223 6.42 -23.31 -2.03
CA ASP A 223 5.07 -23.33 -1.46
C ASP A 223 4.81 -22.24 -0.40
N GLN A 224 5.81 -21.42 -0.07
CA GLN A 224 5.68 -20.37 0.96
C GLN A 224 5.30 -19.02 0.32
N PRO A 225 4.13 -18.44 0.65
CA PRO A 225 3.83 -17.06 0.30
C PRO A 225 4.73 -16.13 1.12
N LEU A 226 5.63 -15.42 0.45
CA LEU A 226 6.51 -14.43 1.06
C LEU A 226 5.73 -13.15 1.34
N ALA A 227 5.16 -12.56 0.29
CA ALA A 227 4.44 -11.29 0.39
C ALA A 227 3.19 -11.31 -0.47
N ILE A 228 2.12 -10.72 0.06
CA ILE A 228 0.84 -10.58 -0.63
C ILE A 228 0.45 -9.11 -0.62
N LEU A 229 0.32 -8.54 -1.81
CA LEU A 229 -0.07 -7.16 -2.03
C LEU A 229 -1.53 -7.14 -2.47
N THR A 230 -2.36 -6.35 -1.79
CA THR A 230 -3.77 -6.18 -2.16
C THR A 230 -4.11 -4.73 -2.43
N TYR A 231 -4.99 -4.49 -3.40
CA TYR A 231 -5.43 -3.15 -3.82
C TYR A 231 -6.95 -3.11 -3.86
N TYR A 232 -7.55 -2.12 -3.20
CA TYR A 232 -9.01 -1.91 -3.24
C TYR A 232 -9.34 -0.42 -3.07
N ALA A 233 -10.25 0.10 -3.88
CA ALA A 233 -10.59 1.52 -3.89
C ALA A 233 -11.73 1.81 -2.90
N THR A 234 -11.39 2.27 -1.69
CA THR A 234 -12.39 2.56 -0.64
C THR A 234 -11.86 3.57 0.38
N HIS A 235 -12.71 4.40 0.98
CA HIS A 235 -12.34 5.08 2.23
C HIS A 235 -12.46 4.10 3.41
N PRO A 236 -11.41 3.92 4.23
CA PRO A 236 -11.52 3.22 5.51
C PRO A 236 -12.12 4.14 6.59
N GLN A 237 -13.45 4.22 6.58
CA GLN A 237 -14.24 4.99 7.54
C GLN A 237 -15.36 4.13 8.14
N SER A 238 -15.07 2.87 8.48
CA SER A 238 -16.05 2.00 9.15
C SER A 238 -16.09 2.25 10.65
N TYR A 239 -14.93 2.48 11.28
CA TYR A 239 -14.79 2.74 12.70
C TYR A 239 -13.88 3.95 12.90
N TYR A 240 -14.48 5.13 13.04
CA TYR A 240 -13.73 6.38 13.16
C TYR A 240 -14.42 7.39 14.08
N ARG A 241 -13.67 8.41 14.50
CA ARG A 241 -14.07 9.43 15.49
C ARG A 241 -14.32 8.86 16.89
N THR A 242 -13.68 7.75 17.21
CA THR A 242 -13.80 7.10 18.52
C THR A 242 -12.81 7.65 19.54
N GLY A 243 -11.74 8.30 19.08
CA GLY A 243 -10.59 8.67 19.91
C GLY A 243 -9.71 7.47 20.27
N LEU A 244 -9.96 6.29 19.69
CA LEU A 244 -9.11 5.11 19.82
C LEU A 244 -8.41 4.87 18.48
N VAL A 245 -7.09 4.76 18.50
CA VAL A 245 -6.31 4.45 17.30
C VAL A 245 -6.77 3.12 16.71
N SER A 246 -7.09 3.09 15.41
CA SER A 246 -7.56 1.88 14.74
C SER A 246 -7.04 1.75 13.31
N ALA A 247 -6.79 0.50 12.91
CA ALA A 247 -6.41 0.12 11.56
C ALA A 247 -7.62 0.04 10.61
N ASP A 248 -8.84 0.29 11.12
CA ASP A 248 -10.13 0.22 10.42
C ASP A 248 -10.35 -1.14 9.73
N PHE A 249 -11.42 -1.30 8.95
CA PHE A 249 -11.78 -2.60 8.38
C PHE A 249 -10.69 -3.14 7.44
N VAL A 250 -9.99 -2.26 6.72
CA VAL A 250 -8.93 -2.64 5.78
C VAL A 250 -7.72 -3.25 6.49
N GLY A 251 -7.33 -2.72 7.64
CA GLY A 251 -6.25 -3.26 8.46
C GLY A 251 -6.63 -4.58 9.10
N MET A 252 -7.86 -4.68 9.61
CA MET A 252 -8.41 -5.93 10.17
C MET A 252 -8.48 -7.03 9.10
N ALA A 253 -9.01 -6.72 7.91
CA ALA A 253 -9.11 -7.65 6.79
C ALA A 253 -7.74 -8.12 6.31
N ARG A 254 -6.77 -7.21 6.16
CA ARG A 254 -5.37 -7.55 5.84
C ARG A 254 -4.77 -8.51 6.85
N ASP A 255 -4.94 -8.25 8.14
CA ASP A 255 -4.33 -9.08 9.19
C ASP A 255 -5.02 -10.44 9.31
N MET A 256 -6.33 -10.51 9.08
CA MET A 256 -7.07 -11.78 8.95
C MET A 256 -6.60 -12.59 7.75
N ALA A 257 -6.48 -11.96 6.58
CA ALA A 257 -6.02 -12.62 5.35
C ALA A 257 -4.58 -13.13 5.49
N GLN A 258 -3.66 -12.34 6.06
CA GLN A 258 -2.28 -12.78 6.31
C GLN A 258 -2.24 -14.08 7.12
N ARG A 259 -3.05 -14.18 8.18
CA ARG A 259 -3.12 -15.38 9.02
C ARG A 259 -3.72 -16.57 8.27
N ALA A 260 -4.78 -16.34 7.49
CA ALA A 260 -5.46 -17.39 6.75
C ALA A 260 -4.59 -17.96 5.62
N GLU A 261 -3.83 -17.10 4.94
CA GLU A 261 -2.98 -17.47 3.79
C GLU A 261 -1.57 -17.92 4.21
N GLY A 262 -1.18 -17.72 5.47
CA GLY A 262 0.14 -18.10 5.98
C GLY A 262 1.30 -17.27 5.40
N ALA A 263 1.00 -16.08 4.86
CA ALA A 263 2.00 -15.21 4.25
C ALA A 263 2.93 -14.59 5.29
N LYS A 264 4.23 -14.45 4.97
CA LYS A 264 5.18 -13.75 5.88
C LYS A 264 4.77 -12.30 6.08
N LEU A 265 4.29 -11.63 5.03
CA LEU A 265 3.79 -10.26 5.11
C LEU A 265 2.65 -10.00 4.11
N HIS A 266 1.52 -9.49 4.61
CA HIS A 266 0.44 -8.94 3.79
C HIS A 266 0.49 -7.43 3.84
N ILE A 267 0.49 -6.79 2.67
CA ILE A 267 0.45 -5.34 2.49
C ILE A 267 -0.83 -4.98 1.74
N HIS A 268 -1.62 -4.08 2.31
CA HIS A 268 -2.80 -3.54 1.65
C HIS A 268 -2.50 -2.12 1.16
N PHE A 269 -2.95 -1.80 -0.04
CA PHE A 269 -2.83 -0.48 -0.66
C PHE A 269 -4.23 0.02 -0.95
N ASN A 270 -4.51 1.24 -0.51
CA ASN A 270 -5.76 1.88 -0.87
C ASN A 270 -5.70 2.33 -2.34
N GLY A 271 -6.78 2.06 -3.08
CA GLY A 271 -6.96 2.47 -4.48
C GLY A 271 -7.55 3.87 -4.60
N ALA A 272 -8.17 4.17 -5.74
CA ALA A 272 -8.82 5.46 -6.01
C ALA A 272 -10.15 5.64 -5.24
N GLY A 273 -10.09 5.73 -3.92
CA GLY A 273 -11.24 5.78 -3.01
C GLY A 273 -11.78 7.19 -2.70
N GLY A 274 -11.41 8.22 -3.47
CA GLY A 274 -11.70 9.63 -3.13
C GLY A 274 -13.18 9.99 -3.05
N ASN A 275 -14.06 9.20 -3.66
CA ASN A 275 -15.52 9.32 -3.55
C ASN A 275 -16.19 7.99 -3.24
N ILE A 276 -15.45 7.03 -2.71
CA ILE A 276 -15.95 5.69 -2.40
C ILE A 276 -15.86 5.50 -0.89
N GLY A 277 -16.94 5.09 -0.24
CA GLY A 277 -16.98 4.78 1.19
C GLY A 277 -18.13 3.87 1.56
#